data_AF-A0A1Q3TZ71-F1
#
_entry.id   AF-A0A1Q3TZ71-F1
#
_cell.length_a   1.000
_cell.length_b   1.000
_cell.length_c   1.000
_cell.angle_alpha   90.00
_cell.angle_beta   90.00
_cell.angle_gamma   90.00
#
_symmetry.space_group_name_H-M   'P 1'
#
loop_
_entity.id
_entity.type
_entity.pdbx_description
1 polymer ?
#
loop_
_entity_poly.entity_id
_entity_poly.type
_entity_poly.pdbx_seq_one_letter_code
_entity_poly.pdbx_strand_id
1 'polypeptide(L)'
;MSDKIARGMGSWKFIAYQTLFIILWMIVNLVGYIRHWDPYPFILLNLIFSTQAAYAAPIIMMAQNRQAERDRVQAKNDYDTNIEAKKEIEALQIHLSKIEVEKLDLIIRLLQQPKTA
;
A
#
# COMPACT_ATOMS: atom_id res chain seq x y z
N MET A 1 13.28 11.07 -5.71
CA MET A 1 12.75 11.55 -7.01
C MET A 1 11.64 10.67 -7.60
N SER A 2 11.44 9.42 -7.12
CA SER A 2 10.37 8.50 -7.59
C SER A 2 8.94 8.89 -7.15
N ASP A 3 8.76 9.54 -5.99
CA ASP A 3 7.42 9.83 -5.45
C ASP A 3 6.68 10.97 -6.17
N LYS A 4 7.38 11.77 -6.98
CA LYS A 4 6.74 12.80 -7.81
C LYS A 4 6.15 12.22 -9.10
N ILE A 5 6.81 11.22 -9.68
CA ILE A 5 6.36 10.54 -10.91
C ILE A 5 5.17 9.62 -10.61
N ALA A 6 5.20 8.91 -9.48
CA ALA A 6 4.08 8.06 -9.03
C ALA A 6 2.80 8.86 -8.75
N ARG A 7 2.91 10.06 -8.14
CA ARG A 7 1.77 10.96 -7.93
C ARG A 7 1.31 11.67 -9.21
N GLY A 8 2.19 11.86 -10.18
CA GLY A 8 1.88 12.47 -11.48
C GLY A 8 1.10 11.54 -12.41
N MET A 9 1.48 10.26 -12.47
CA MET A 9 0.85 9.26 -13.35
C MET A 9 -0.57 8.87 -12.89
N GLY A 10 -0.90 9.07 -11.61
CA GLY A 10 -2.25 8.86 -11.06
C GLY A 10 -3.12 10.12 -10.99
N SER A 11 -2.66 11.27 -11.51
CA SER A 11 -3.46 12.50 -11.44
C SER A 11 -4.50 12.52 -12.55
N TRP A 12 -5.77 12.72 -12.19
CA TRP A 12 -6.90 12.93 -13.13
C TRP A 12 -6.60 13.98 -14.21
N LYS A 13 -5.73 14.95 -13.91
CA LYS A 13 -5.29 15.98 -14.86
C LYS A 13 -4.46 15.40 -16.02
N PHE A 14 -3.60 14.41 -15.77
CA PHE A 14 -2.79 13.78 -16.82
C PHE A 14 -3.67 13.02 -17.83
N ILE A 15 -4.65 12.27 -17.33
CA ILE A 15 -5.62 11.55 -18.16
C ILE A 15 -6.41 12.54 -19.03
N ALA A 16 -6.88 13.66 -18.45
CA ALA A 16 -7.62 14.68 -19.19
C ALA A 16 -6.78 15.30 -20.34
N TYR A 17 -5.52 15.66 -20.09
CA TYR A 17 -4.63 16.18 -21.14
C TYR A 17 -4.33 15.14 -22.23
N GLN A 18 -4.10 13.88 -21.84
CA GLN A 18 -3.86 12.78 -22.78
C GLN A 18 -5.07 12.55 -23.68
N THR A 19 -6.28 12.47 -23.12
CA THR A 19 -7.53 12.30 -23.88
C THR A 19 -7.77 13.47 -24.82
N LEU A 20 -7.56 14.71 -24.36
CA LEU A 20 -7.71 15.90 -25.21
C LEU A 20 -6.73 15.89 -26.38
N PHE A 21 -5.48 15.50 -26.15
CA PHE A 21 -4.46 15.39 -27.20
C PHE A 21 -4.85 14.36 -28.27
N ILE A 22 -5.34 13.18 -27.87
CA ILE A 22 -5.80 12.13 -28.80
C ILE A 22 -6.97 12.64 -29.64
N ILE A 23 -7.97 13.26 -29.01
CA ILE A 23 -9.15 13.80 -29.71
C ILE A 23 -8.74 14.87 -30.73
N LEU A 24 -7.86 15.80 -30.34
CA LEU A 24 -7.38 16.85 -31.23
C LEU A 24 -6.58 16.27 -32.40
N TRP A 25 -5.73 15.27 -32.14
CA TRP A 25 -4.99 14.56 -33.17
C TRP A 25 -5.90 13.85 -34.18
N MET A 26 -6.95 13.17 -33.69
CA MET A 26 -7.97 12.54 -34.54
C MET A 26 -8.70 13.58 -35.40
N ILE A 27 -9.12 14.72 -34.83
CA ILE A 27 -9.83 15.79 -35.57
C ILE A 27 -8.94 16.38 -36.67
N VAL A 28 -7.66 16.67 -36.38
CA VAL A 28 -6.71 17.22 -37.37
C VAL A 28 -6.47 16.23 -38.52
N ASN A 29 -6.38 14.92 -38.23
CA ASN A 29 -6.24 13.90 -39.26
C ASN A 29 -7.53 13.71 -40.08
N LEU A 30 -8.71 13.79 -39.45
CA LEU A 30 -10.01 13.63 -40.11
C LEU A 30 -10.39 14.81 -41.01
N VAL A 31 -10.05 16.04 -40.61
CA VAL A 31 -10.35 17.28 -41.36
C VAL A 31 -9.42 17.44 -42.58
N GLY A 32 -8.43 16.56 -42.75
CA GLY A 32 -7.71 16.42 -44.02
C GLY A 32 -6.73 17.56 -44.34
N TYR A 33 -6.31 18.35 -43.33
CA TYR A 33 -5.41 19.48 -43.53
C TYR A 33 -4.01 19.04 -44.04
N ILE A 34 -3.60 17.79 -43.76
CA ILE A 34 -2.34 17.22 -44.22
C ILE A 34 -2.61 15.80 -44.72
N ARG A 35 -2.86 15.65 -46.03
CA ARG A 35 -2.87 14.39 -46.80
C ARG A 35 -2.99 13.09 -45.96
N HIS A 36 -4.20 12.69 -45.57
CA HIS A 36 -4.59 11.34 -45.09
C HIS A 36 -3.45 10.44 -44.58
N TRP A 37 -2.64 10.91 -43.62
CA TRP A 37 -1.46 10.18 -43.16
C TRP A 37 -1.88 8.94 -42.35
N ASP A 38 -2.97 9.06 -41.58
CA ASP A 38 -3.54 7.97 -40.79
C ASP A 38 -5.07 7.88 -41.01
N PRO A 39 -5.54 7.26 -42.13
CA PRO A 39 -6.95 7.03 -42.37
C PRO A 39 -7.58 6.14 -41.29
N TYR A 40 -8.88 6.28 -41.09
CA TYR A 40 -9.64 5.36 -40.22
C TYR A 40 -9.35 3.91 -40.63
N PRO A 41 -8.81 3.03 -39.73
CA PRO A 41 -9.00 3.00 -38.27
C PRO A 41 -7.82 3.52 -37.39
N PHE A 42 -6.99 4.47 -37.85
CA PHE A 42 -5.88 5.07 -37.09
C PHE A 42 -4.79 4.05 -36.66
N ILE A 43 -4.15 3.40 -37.64
CA ILE A 43 -3.18 2.32 -37.39
C ILE A 43 -1.92 2.82 -36.68
N LEU A 44 -1.47 4.06 -36.95
CA LEU A 44 -0.27 4.61 -36.32
C LEU A 44 -0.53 4.97 -34.85
N LEU A 45 -1.70 5.54 -34.56
CA LEU A 45 -2.11 5.81 -33.19
C LEU A 45 -2.15 4.50 -32.38
N ASN A 46 -2.75 3.45 -32.95
CA ASN A 46 -2.82 2.13 -32.33
C ASN A 46 -1.43 1.54 -32.04
N LEU A 47 -0.50 1.68 -32.99
CA LEU A 47 0.88 1.23 -32.82
C LEU A 47 1.58 1.96 -31.67
N ILE A 48 1.44 3.29 -31.59
CA ILE A 48 2.04 4.09 -30.50
C ILE A 48 1.49 3.65 -29.14
N PHE A 49 0.17 3.48 -29.01
CA PHE A 49 -0.43 2.99 -27.76
C PHE A 49 0.05 1.59 -27.39
N SER A 50 0.16 0.69 -28.37
CA SER A 50 0.67 -0.66 -28.14
C SER A 50 2.11 -0.65 -27.64
N THR A 51 2.98 0.18 -28.22
CA THR A 51 4.36 0.36 -27.74
C THR A 51 4.40 1.03 -26.37
N GLN A 52 3.55 2.02 -26.11
CA GLN A 52 3.44 2.65 -24.78
C GLN A 52 3.06 1.63 -23.70
N ALA A 53 2.06 0.78 -23.96
CA ALA A 53 1.65 -0.28 -23.04
C ALA A 53 2.78 -1.31 -22.82
N ALA A 54 3.47 -1.71 -23.89
CA ALA A 54 4.61 -2.63 -23.81
C ALA A 54 5.76 -2.08 -22.95
N TYR A 55 6.04 -0.78 -23.00
CA TYR A 55 7.03 -0.13 -22.12
C TYR A 55 6.53 0.10 -20.70
N ALA A 56 5.23 0.32 -20.50
CA ALA A 56 4.67 0.51 -19.17
C ALA A 56 4.73 -0.77 -18.32
N ALA A 57 4.45 -1.93 -18.91
CA ALA A 57 4.44 -3.23 -18.22
C ALA A 57 5.72 -3.52 -17.41
N PRO A 58 6.95 -3.47 -17.98
CA PRO A 58 8.17 -3.73 -17.22
C PRO A 58 8.46 -2.66 -16.17
N ILE A 59 8.13 -1.39 -16.43
CA ILE A 59 8.30 -0.30 -15.45
C ILE A 59 7.39 -0.54 -14.25
N ILE A 60 6.14 -0.91 -14.49
CA ILE A 60 5.18 -1.29 -13.44
C ILE A 60 5.71 -2.49 -12.67
N MET A 61 6.21 -3.52 -13.36
CA MET A 61 6.78 -4.71 -12.72
C MET A 61 8.00 -4.38 -11.85
N MET A 62 8.90 -3.50 -12.31
CA MET A 62 10.04 -3.03 -11.51
C MET A 62 9.59 -2.21 -10.29
N ALA A 63 8.58 -1.36 -10.46
CA ALA A 63 8.01 -0.59 -9.36
C ALA A 63 7.34 -1.51 -8.33
N GLN A 64 6.61 -2.52 -8.79
CA GLN A 64 6.01 -3.56 -7.97
C GLN A 64 7.06 -4.39 -7.24
N ASN A 65 8.13 -4.84 -7.91
CA ASN A 65 9.20 -5.61 -7.28
C ASN A 65 9.88 -4.80 -6.15
N ARG A 66 10.14 -3.51 -6.39
CA ARG A 66 10.68 -2.62 -5.35
C ARG A 66 9.71 -2.40 -4.20
N GLN A 67 8.40 -2.33 -4.48
CA GLN A 67 7.38 -2.22 -3.44
C GLN A 67 7.30 -3.51 -2.60
N ALA A 68 7.31 -4.67 -3.24
CA ALA A 68 7.27 -5.97 -2.57
C ALA A 68 8.47 -6.19 -1.64
N GLU A 69 9.68 -5.77 -2.02
CA GLU A 69 10.85 -5.83 -1.14
C GLU A 69 10.68 -4.95 0.10
N ARG A 70 10.12 -3.75 -0.03
CA ARG A 70 9.81 -2.88 1.12
C ARG A 70 8.74 -3.50 2.01
N ASP A 71 7.67 -4.00 1.41
CA ASP A 71 6.55 -4.63 2.13
C ASP A 71 7.04 -5.87 2.90
N ARG A 72 7.96 -6.64 2.32
CA ARG A 72 8.58 -7.79 2.98
C ARG A 72 9.41 -7.39 4.21
N VAL A 73 10.22 -6.34 4.11
CA VAL A 73 10.99 -5.83 5.25
C VAL A 73 10.06 -5.31 6.35
N GLN A 74 9.03 -4.55 5.96
CA GLN A 74 8.02 -4.06 6.91
C GLN A 74 7.32 -5.22 7.62
N ALA A 75 6.85 -6.22 6.88
CA ALA A 75 6.19 -7.39 7.45
C ALA A 75 7.09 -8.17 8.42
N LYS A 76 8.40 -8.24 8.16
CA LYS A 76 9.36 -8.86 9.08
C LYS A 76 9.49 -8.05 10.38
N ASN A 77 9.63 -6.74 10.28
CA ASN A 77 9.72 -5.87 11.47
C ASN A 77 8.43 -5.93 12.31
N ASP A 78 7.27 -5.94 11.65
CA ASP A 78 5.97 -6.08 12.31
C ASP A 78 5.85 -7.44 12.98
N TYR A 79 6.34 -8.51 12.35
CA TYR A 79 6.40 -9.84 12.95
C TYR A 79 7.28 -9.88 14.20
N ASP A 80 8.50 -9.35 14.14
CA ASP A 80 9.43 -9.32 15.27
C ASP A 80 8.85 -8.51 16.44
N THR A 81 8.23 -7.37 16.14
CA THR A 81 7.52 -6.53 17.13
C THR A 81 6.35 -7.29 17.77
N ASN A 82 5.56 -8.02 16.99
CA ASN A 82 4.45 -8.82 17.51
C ASN A 82 4.92 -9.95 18.44
N ILE A 83 6.07 -10.56 18.14
CA ILE A 83 6.66 -11.59 19.02
C ILE A 83 7.12 -10.99 20.34
N GLU A 84 7.73 -9.80 20.32
CA GLU A 84 8.12 -9.08 21.53
C GLU A 84 6.91 -8.66 22.36
N ALA A 85 5.90 -8.06 21.73
CA ALA A 85 4.64 -7.71 22.39
C ALA A 85 3.95 -8.92 23.01
N LYS A 86 3.97 -10.08 22.33
CA LYS A 86 3.42 -11.33 22.88
C LYS A 86 4.14 -11.74 24.17
N LYS A 87 5.48 -11.69 24.19
CA LYS A 87 6.26 -12.01 25.39
C LYS A 87 5.98 -11.05 26.54
N GLU A 88 5.84 -9.76 26.25
CA GLU A 88 5.49 -8.75 27.24
C GLU A 88 4.10 -9.02 27.84
N ILE A 89 3.11 -9.37 27.00
CA ILE A 89 1.77 -9.77 27.45
C ILE A 89 1.83 -11.02 28.34
N GLU A 90 2.58 -12.04 27.94
CA GLU A 90 2.77 -13.26 28.75
C GLU A 90 3.41 -12.93 30.12
N ALA A 91 4.40 -12.04 30.15
CA ALA A 91 5.01 -11.59 31.40
C ALA A 91 4.01 -10.83 32.29
N LEU A 92 3.22 -9.92 31.70
CA LEU A 92 2.17 -9.19 32.41
C LEU A 92 1.11 -10.13 32.98
N GLN A 93 0.71 -11.18 32.25
CA GLN A 93 -0.23 -12.19 32.74
C GLN A 93 0.32 -12.93 33.97
N ILE A 94 1.59 -13.36 33.92
CA ILE A 94 2.25 -14.00 35.08
C ILE A 94 2.26 -13.07 36.29
N HIS A 95 2.62 -11.79 36.09
CA HIS A 95 2.62 -10.80 37.16
C HIS A 95 1.22 -10.58 37.75
N LEU A 96 0.18 -10.51 36.92
CA LEU A 96 -1.20 -10.37 37.36
C LEU A 96 -1.67 -11.58 38.17
N SER A 97 -1.42 -12.80 37.68
CA SER A 97 -1.77 -14.03 38.41
C SER A 97 -1.05 -14.11 39.76
N LYS A 98 0.21 -13.67 39.83
CA LYS A 98 0.94 -13.60 41.11
C LYS A 98 0.29 -12.62 42.09
N ILE A 99 -0.07 -11.42 41.62
CA ILE A 99 -0.77 -10.43 42.45
C ILE A 99 -2.12 -10.97 42.92
N GLU A 100 -2.86 -11.68 42.07
CA GLU A 100 -4.14 -12.28 42.43
C GLU A 100 -4.00 -13.29 43.58
N VAL A 101 -3.02 -14.18 43.52
CA VAL A 101 -2.71 -15.14 44.60
C VAL A 101 -2.31 -14.41 45.89
N GLU A 102 -1.42 -13.42 45.81
CA GLU A 102 -1.00 -12.64 46.99
C GLU A 102 -2.18 -11.91 47.66
N LYS A 103 -3.12 -11.38 46.86
CA LYS A 103 -4.33 -10.73 47.36
C LYS A 103 -5.28 -11.73 48.02
N LEU A 104 -5.46 -12.92 47.43
CA LEU A 104 -6.26 -13.99 48.03
C LEU A 104 -5.72 -14.42 49.39
N ASP A 105 -4.40 -14.63 49.48
CA ASP A 105 -3.73 -14.99 50.74
C ASP A 105 -3.91 -13.92 51.82
N LEU A 106 -3.80 -12.65 51.44
CA LEU A 106 -4.03 -11.52 52.35
C LEU A 106 -5.48 -11.52 52.87
N ILE A 107 -6.47 -11.72 51.99
CA ILE A 107 -7.88 -11.79 52.38
C ILE A 107 -8.11 -12.95 53.35
N ILE A 108 -7.58 -14.13 53.06
CA ILE A 108 -7.71 -15.31 53.94
C ILE A 108 -7.10 -15.02 55.32
N ARG A 109 -5.90 -14.42 55.36
CA ARG A 109 -5.26 -14.02 56.63
C ARG A 109 -6.11 -13.04 57.41
N LEU A 110 -6.68 -12.02 56.76
CA LEU A 110 -7.57 -11.05 57.41
C LEU A 110 -8.86 -11.70 57.94
N LEU A 111 -9.40 -12.69 57.24
CA LEU A 111 -10.57 -13.45 57.69
C LEU A 111 -10.27 -14.40 58.85
N GLN A 112 -9.05 -14.96 58.91
CA GLN A 112 -8.61 -15.87 59.98
C GLN A 112 -8.13 -15.14 61.24
N GLN A 113 -7.84 -13.83 61.16
CA GLN A 113 -7.57 -13.05 62.35
C GLN A 113 -8.84 -13.01 63.22
N PRO A 114 -8.80 -13.52 64.46
CA PRO A 114 -9.93 -13.37 65.37
C PRO A 114 -10.17 -11.86 65.52
N LYS A 115 -11.42 -11.44 65.32
CA LYS A 115 -11.84 -10.07 65.67
C LYS A 115 -11.49 -9.86 67.13
N THR A 116 -10.39 -9.19 67.38
CA THR A 116 -10.05 -8.62 68.67
C THR A 116 -10.99 -7.44 68.82
N ALA A 117 -12.15 -7.73 69.39
CA ALA A 117 -13.08 -6.77 69.98
C ALA A 117 -12.97 -6.92 71.50
#